data_AF-F5LAB2-F1
#
_entry.id   AF-F5LAB2-F1
#
_cell.length_a   1.000
_cell.length_b   1.000
_cell.length_c   1.000
_cell.angle_alpha   90.00
_cell.angle_beta   90.00
_cell.angle_gamma   90.00
#
_symmetry.space_group_name_H-M   'P 1'
#
loop_
_entity.id
_entity.type
_entity.pdbx_description
1 polymer ?
#
loop_
_entity_poly.entity_id
_entity_poly.type
_entity_poly.pdbx_seq_one_letter_code
_entity_poly.pdbx_strand_id
1 'polypeptide(L)'
;MMEETKEKGIVRIADDVVSVIASIATLDTEGITSMSGGIVEGFARRVSGKQVHKGVQVNINNNEATINLRVIVQYGQKIDEVCRNVQHNVKEAVENMTGLYVNEVNVRVEGVDFGQSAEQAEASEK
;
A
#
# COMPACT_ATOMS: atom_id res chain seq x y z
N MET A 1 3.83 -51.01 4.63
CA MET A 1 3.32 -49.87 3.84
C MET A 1 2.27 -49.19 4.68
N MET A 2 2.56 -48.00 5.20
CA MET A 2 1.56 -47.11 5.79
C MET A 2 1.54 -45.89 4.87
N GLU A 3 0.45 -45.74 4.13
CA GLU A 3 0.14 -44.46 3.49
C GLU A 3 -0.37 -43.53 4.59
N GLU A 4 0.46 -42.58 5.02
CA GLU A 4 -0.04 -41.38 5.68
C GLU A 4 -0.71 -40.51 4.62
N THR A 5 -2.02 -40.68 4.45
CA THR A 5 -2.85 -39.71 3.75
C THR A 5 -2.94 -38.44 4.60
N LYS A 6 -1.94 -37.56 4.50
CA LYS A 6 -2.09 -36.17 4.91
C LYS A 6 -3.22 -35.58 4.09
N GLU A 7 -4.34 -35.27 4.74
CA GLU A 7 -5.40 -34.46 4.15
C GLU A 7 -4.79 -33.12 3.70
N LYS A 8 -4.58 -32.95 2.40
CA LYS A 8 -4.04 -31.71 1.83
C LYS A 8 -5.17 -30.69 1.72
N GLY A 9 -5.29 -29.84 2.72
CA GLY A 9 -6.06 -28.59 2.60
C GLY A 9 -5.39 -27.62 1.62
N ILE A 10 -6.18 -26.74 0.99
CA ILE A 10 -5.68 -25.68 0.10
C ILE A 10 -5.72 -24.36 0.87
N VAL A 11 -4.56 -23.74 1.09
CA VAL A 11 -4.46 -22.39 1.66
C VAL A 11 -4.60 -21.39 0.51
N ARG A 12 -5.51 -20.43 0.64
CA ARG A 12 -5.68 -19.32 -0.30
C ARG A 12 -5.66 -18.01 0.46
N ILE A 13 -4.84 -17.08 0.00
CA ILE A 13 -4.74 -15.73 0.59
C ILE A 13 -5.54 -14.80 -0.32
N ALA A 14 -6.45 -14.03 0.28
CA ALA A 14 -7.23 -13.04 -0.46
C ALA A 14 -6.35 -11.84 -0.82
N ASP A 15 -6.62 -11.25 -1.97
CA ASP A 15 -6.00 -10.00 -2.45
C ASP A 15 -6.18 -8.85 -1.46
N ASP A 16 -7.33 -8.77 -0.80
CA ASP A 16 -7.60 -7.80 0.27
C ASP A 16 -6.58 -7.87 1.42
N VAL A 17 -6.17 -9.08 1.82
CA VAL A 17 -5.20 -9.27 2.92
C VAL A 17 -3.82 -8.76 2.51
N VAL A 18 -3.40 -9.04 1.27
CA VAL A 18 -2.12 -8.55 0.73
C VAL A 18 -2.16 -7.02 0.59
N SER A 19 -3.30 -6.47 0.20
CA SER A 19 -3.50 -5.03 0.10
C SER A 19 -3.32 -4.32 1.44
N VAL A 20 -3.82 -4.90 2.53
CA VAL A 20 -3.61 -4.38 3.90
C VAL A 20 -2.13 -4.38 4.28
N ILE A 21 -1.43 -5.49 4.03
CA ILE A 21 0.01 -5.61 4.35
C ILE A 21 0.81 -4.55 3.58
N ALA A 22 0.57 -4.44 2.28
CA ALA A 22 1.23 -3.46 1.42
C ALA A 22 0.94 -2.01 1.85
N SER A 23 -0.30 -1.73 2.29
CA SER A 23 -0.68 -0.41 2.80
C SER A 23 0.10 -0.05 4.07
N ILE A 24 0.18 -0.98 5.02
CA ILE A 24 0.90 -0.77 6.28
C ILE A 24 2.39 -0.57 6.00
N ALA A 25 3.01 -1.44 5.20
CA ALA A 25 4.42 -1.32 4.84
C ALA A 25 4.75 -0.01 4.09
N THR A 26 3.81 0.46 3.26
CA THR A 26 3.97 1.76 2.57
C THR A 26 3.95 2.93 3.56
N LEU A 27 3.01 2.92 4.52
CA LEU A 27 2.88 3.98 5.54
C LEU A 27 4.02 3.96 6.58
N ASP A 28 4.63 2.80 6.82
CA ASP A 28 5.78 2.65 7.71
C ASP A 28 7.09 3.13 7.07
N THR A 29 7.08 3.40 5.76
CA THR A 29 8.26 3.89 5.05
C THR A 29 8.42 5.40 5.25
N GLU A 30 9.59 5.81 5.73
CA GLU A 30 9.95 7.22 5.91
C GLU A 30 9.78 8.03 4.62
N GLY A 31 9.21 9.23 4.75
CA GLY A 31 8.95 10.13 3.62
C GLY A 31 7.63 9.91 2.90
N ILE A 32 6.82 8.92 3.29
CA ILE A 32 5.43 8.79 2.87
C ILE A 32 4.51 9.43 3.91
N THR A 33 3.76 10.46 3.52
CA THR A 33 2.78 11.10 4.42
C THR A 33 1.43 10.39 4.36
N SER A 34 1.02 9.94 3.18
CA SER A 34 -0.29 9.34 2.94
C SER A 34 -0.31 8.56 1.63
N MET A 35 -1.31 7.69 1.48
CA MET A 35 -1.62 7.05 0.21
C MET A 35 -2.75 7.78 -0.49
N SER A 36 -2.60 8.02 -1.78
CA SER A 36 -3.58 8.76 -2.56
C SER A 36 -4.75 7.86 -2.96
N GLY A 37 -5.72 7.87 -2.05
CA GLY A 37 -7.03 7.22 -2.11
C GLY A 37 -8.03 8.04 -1.27
N GLY A 38 -7.85 9.36 -1.32
CA GLY A 38 -8.10 10.31 -0.26
C GLY A 38 -9.44 10.31 0.46
N ILE A 39 -9.35 11.01 1.58
CA ILE A 39 -10.32 11.48 2.58
C ILE A 39 -11.54 12.27 2.00
N VAL A 40 -11.99 12.00 0.76
CA VAL A 40 -13.18 12.68 0.19
C VAL A 40 -14.48 11.88 0.37
N GLU A 41 -14.43 10.65 0.89
CA GLU A 41 -15.60 9.75 0.91
C GLU A 41 -16.09 9.39 2.33
N GLY A 42 -16.46 10.42 3.08
CA GLY A 42 -17.54 10.28 4.06
C GLY A 42 -18.90 10.00 3.40
N PHE A 43 -19.05 10.32 2.09
CA PHE A 43 -20.35 10.30 1.40
C PHE A 43 -20.62 9.10 0.48
N ALA A 44 -19.64 8.53 -0.24
CA ALA A 44 -19.88 7.41 -1.16
C ALA A 44 -19.53 6.01 -0.59
N ARG A 45 -19.19 5.95 0.70
CA ARG A 45 -19.06 4.71 1.51
C ARG A 45 -20.34 3.85 1.61
N ARG A 46 -21.48 4.32 1.06
CA ARG A 46 -22.77 3.61 1.09
C ARG A 46 -23.23 3.03 -0.24
N VAL A 47 -22.55 3.28 -1.37
CA VAL A 47 -23.12 2.93 -2.70
C VAL A 47 -22.63 1.59 -3.24
N SER A 48 -21.51 1.05 -2.77
CA SER A 48 -21.05 -0.26 -3.22
C SER A 48 -20.30 -0.93 -2.09
N GLY A 49 -20.82 -2.06 -1.58
CA GLY A 49 -20.21 -2.84 -0.49
C GLY A 49 -18.88 -3.50 -0.83
N LYS A 50 -18.04 -2.86 -1.65
CA LYS A 50 -16.67 -3.25 -1.93
C LYS A 50 -15.75 -2.40 -1.05
N GLN A 51 -15.08 -3.06 -0.11
CA GLN A 51 -13.97 -2.51 0.66
C GLN A 51 -12.82 -2.23 -0.30
N VAL A 52 -12.84 -1.10 -1.00
CA VAL A 52 -11.72 -0.68 -1.84
C VAL A 52 -10.64 -0.17 -0.90
N HIS A 53 -9.57 -0.93 -0.71
CA HIS A 53 -8.34 -0.47 -0.06
C HIS A 53 -7.75 0.67 -0.91
N LYS A 54 -8.12 1.91 -0.57
CA LYS A 54 -7.92 3.06 -1.44
C LYS A 54 -6.44 3.42 -1.52
N GLY A 55 -5.85 3.27 -2.70
CA GLY A 55 -4.44 3.56 -2.98
C GLY A 55 -3.57 2.34 -3.23
N VAL A 56 -4.09 1.12 -3.00
CA VAL A 56 -3.38 -0.14 -3.27
C VAL A 56 -4.22 -1.06 -4.14
N GLN A 57 -3.64 -1.53 -5.24
CA GLN A 57 -4.25 -2.54 -6.10
C GLN A 57 -3.30 -3.73 -6.22
N VAL A 58 -3.78 -4.89 -5.75
CA VAL A 58 -3.04 -6.15 -5.80
C VAL A 58 -3.67 -7.07 -6.83
N ASN A 59 -2.83 -7.77 -7.59
CA ASN A 59 -3.23 -8.86 -8.46
C ASN A 59 -2.40 -10.10 -8.11
N ILE A 60 -3.04 -11.23 -7.85
CA ILE A 60 -2.38 -12.48 -7.48
C ILE A 60 -2.65 -13.50 -8.58
N ASN A 61 -1.59 -14.03 -9.20
CA ASN A 61 -1.65 -15.09 -10.20
C ASN A 61 -0.72 -16.22 -9.82
N ASN A 62 -1.24 -17.43 -9.59
CA ASN A 62 -0.44 -18.64 -9.39
C ASN A 62 0.78 -18.48 -8.46
N ASN A 63 0.58 -17.81 -7.32
CA ASN A 63 1.59 -17.53 -6.29
C ASN A 63 2.51 -16.31 -6.53
N GLU A 64 2.32 -15.59 -7.64
CA GLU A 64 2.97 -14.33 -7.94
C GLU A 64 2.03 -13.15 -7.62
N ALA A 65 2.58 -12.09 -7.02
CA ALA A 65 1.87 -10.87 -6.69
C ALA A 65 2.42 -9.67 -7.47
N THR A 66 1.51 -8.91 -8.06
CA THR A 66 1.78 -7.60 -8.64
C THR A 66 1.06 -6.54 -7.80
N ILE A 67 1.81 -5.55 -7.31
CA ILE A 67 1.31 -4.54 -6.39
C ILE A 67 1.45 -3.16 -7.04
N ASN A 68 0.36 -2.40 -7.08
CA ASN A 68 0.34 -1.03 -7.56
C ASN A 68 -0.05 -0.10 -6.40
N LEU A 69 0.82 0.85 -6.10
CA LEU A 69 0.71 1.78 -4.98
C LEU A 69 0.54 3.19 -5.52
N ARG A 70 -0.31 3.97 -4.86
CA ARG A 70 -0.46 5.41 -5.10
C ARG A 70 -0.16 6.16 -3.82
N VAL A 71 0.85 7.03 -3.87
CA VAL A 71 1.43 7.64 -2.67
C VAL A 71 1.56 9.15 -2.79
N ILE A 72 1.54 9.80 -1.63
CA ILE A 72 1.86 11.21 -1.43
C ILE A 72 3.15 11.25 -0.62
N VAL A 73 4.18 11.88 -1.21
CA VAL A 73 5.52 11.96 -0.61
C VAL A 73 5.64 13.28 0.16
N GLN A 74 6.39 13.28 1.26
CA GLN A 74 6.67 14.48 2.02
C GLN A 74 7.63 15.43 1.26
N TYR A 75 7.36 16.73 1.31
CA TYR A 75 8.26 17.75 0.78
C TYR A 75 9.63 17.69 1.47
N GLY A 76 10.69 17.93 0.70
CA GLY A 76 12.08 17.88 1.18
C GLY A 76 12.72 16.50 1.13
N GLN A 77 11.96 15.46 0.80
CA GLN A 77 12.48 14.11 0.56
C GLN A 77 12.82 13.88 -0.92
N LYS A 78 13.83 13.05 -1.18
CA LYS A 78 14.16 12.60 -2.54
C LYS A 78 13.20 11.50 -2.97
N ILE A 79 12.34 11.82 -3.93
CA ILE A 79 11.28 10.92 -4.41
C ILE A 79 11.84 9.57 -4.89
N ASP A 80 12.98 9.57 -5.56
CA ASP A 80 13.62 8.35 -6.06
C ASP A 80 14.10 7.42 -4.93
N GLU A 81 14.68 7.99 -3.87
CA GLU A 81 15.10 7.23 -2.67
C GLU A 81 13.89 6.69 -1.91
N VAL A 82 12.87 7.52 -1.66
CA VAL A 82 11.63 7.12 -0.97
C VAL A 82 10.92 6.01 -1.74
N CYS A 83 10.74 6.15 -3.06
CA CYS A 83 10.07 5.13 -3.88
C CYS A 83 10.81 3.78 -3.85
N ARG A 84 12.15 3.79 -3.90
CA ARG A 84 12.94 2.54 -3.78
C ARG A 84 12.76 1.88 -2.43
N ASN A 85 12.74 2.67 -1.36
CA ASN A 85 12.50 2.17 -0.01
C ASN A 85 11.10 1.56 0.12
N VAL A 86 10.07 2.22 -0.41
CA VAL A 86 8.70 1.69 -0.43
C VAL A 86 8.65 0.36 -1.19
N GLN A 87 9.27 0.29 -2.37
CA GLN A 87 9.31 -0.94 -3.16
C GLN A 87 9.95 -2.10 -2.39
N HIS A 88 11.07 -1.83 -1.73
CA HIS A 88 11.78 -2.83 -0.93
C HIS A 88 10.94 -3.29 0.27
N ASN A 89 10.45 -2.35 1.08
CA ASN A 89 9.68 -2.64 2.29
C ASN A 89 8.39 -3.40 1.99
N VAL A 90 7.65 -2.98 0.95
CA VAL A 90 6.41 -3.65 0.56
C VAL A 90 6.68 -5.06 0.03
N LYS A 91 7.75 -5.23 -0.76
CA LYS A 91 8.16 -6.54 -1.25
C LYS A 91 8.48 -7.47 -0.07
N GLU A 92 9.39 -7.05 0.80
CA GLU A 92 9.79 -7.87 1.94
C GLU A 92 8.62 -8.21 2.87
N ALA A 93 7.77 -7.24 3.19
CA ALA A 93 6.62 -7.46 4.06
C ALA A 93 5.64 -8.49 3.48
N VAL A 94 5.31 -8.37 2.20
CA VAL A 94 4.38 -9.30 1.55
C VAL A 94 4.98 -10.69 1.41
N GLU A 95 6.23 -10.81 0.93
CA GLU A 95 6.89 -12.11 0.77
C GLU A 95 7.05 -12.84 2.11
N ASN A 96 7.49 -12.13 3.16
CA ASN A 96 7.72 -12.71 4.49
C ASN A 96 6.43 -13.15 5.19
N MET A 97 5.33 -12.40 5.04
CA MET A 97 4.07 -12.72 5.72
C MET A 97 3.21 -13.74 4.98
N THR A 98 3.28 -13.77 3.64
CA THR A 98 2.35 -14.55 2.81
C THR A 98 3.00 -15.73 2.09
N GLY A 99 4.33 -15.71 1.93
CA GLY A 99 5.05 -16.68 1.11
C GLY A 99 4.75 -16.58 -0.39
N LEU A 100 4.09 -15.50 -0.83
CA LEU A 100 3.93 -15.17 -2.25
C LEU A 100 5.24 -14.61 -2.81
N TYR A 101 5.45 -14.74 -4.11
CA TYR A 101 6.55 -14.11 -4.82
C TYR A 101 6.11 -12.76 -5.37
N VAL A 102 6.74 -11.66 -4.97
CA VAL A 102 6.39 -10.33 -5.48
C VAL A 102 7.21 -10.04 -6.74
N ASN A 103 6.53 -10.14 -7.89
CA ASN A 103 7.16 -9.90 -9.18
C ASN A 103 7.44 -8.41 -9.40
N GLU A 104 6.45 -7.56 -9.11
CA GLU A 104 6.51 -6.13 -9.39
C GLU A 104 5.82 -5.31 -8.30
N VAL A 105 6.47 -4.21 -7.90
CA VAL A 105 5.89 -3.17 -7.05
C VAL A 105 5.97 -1.83 -7.80
N ASN A 106 4.82 -1.37 -8.29
CA ASN A 106 4.71 -0.14 -9.05
C ASN A 106 4.29 0.99 -8.12
N VAL A 107 5.14 2.01 -7.95
CA VAL A 107 4.84 3.18 -7.12
C VAL A 107 4.50 4.37 -8.00
N ARG A 108 3.28 4.88 -7.85
CA ARG A 108 2.82 6.11 -8.50
C ARG A 108 2.74 7.24 -7.47
N VAL A 109 3.58 8.25 -7.63
CA VAL A 109 3.52 9.47 -6.82
C VAL A 109 2.44 10.38 -7.39
N GLU A 110 1.36 10.59 -6.65
CA GLU A 110 0.24 11.46 -7.09
C GLU A 110 0.35 12.88 -6.53
N GLY A 111 1.17 13.11 -5.51
CA GLY A 111 1.37 14.44 -4.95
C GLY A 111 2.54 14.53 -3.99
N VAL A 112 2.80 15.77 -3.57
CA VAL A 112 3.77 16.09 -2.51
C VAL A 112 3.02 16.84 -1.40
N ASP A 113 3.18 16.39 -0.16
CA ASP A 113 2.65 17.06 1.01
C ASP A 113 3.69 18.02 1.58
N PHE A 114 3.34 19.30 1.69
CA PHE A 114 4.25 20.34 2.19
C PHE A 114 4.23 20.47 3.71
N GLY A 115 3.44 19.65 4.41
CA GLY A 115 3.14 19.82 5.83
C GLY A 115 2.45 21.14 6.15
N GLN A 116 2.03 21.33 7.40
CA GLN A 116 1.51 22.60 7.91
C GLN A 116 2.63 23.65 8.05
N SER A 117 3.26 24.05 6.95
CA SER A 117 4.13 25.24 6.90
C SER A 117 3.52 26.37 6.06
N ALA A 118 2.34 26.16 5.46
CA ALA A 118 1.64 27.16 4.65
C ALA A 118 0.45 27.84 5.36
N GLU A 119 -0.08 27.30 6.47
CA GLU A 119 -1.29 27.83 7.10
C GLU A 119 -1.04 28.83 8.25
N GLN A 120 0.22 29.16 8.55
CA GLN A 120 0.56 30.22 9.53
C GLN A 120 1.07 31.53 8.91
N ALA A 121 1.16 31.63 7.58
CA ALA A 121 1.61 32.86 6.92
C ALA A 121 0.47 33.88 6.66
N GLU A 122 -0.81 33.50 6.79
CA GLU A 122 -1.95 34.35 6.39
C GLU A 122 -2.80 34.86 7.58
N ALA A 123 -2.47 34.53 8.83
CA ALA A 123 -3.23 34.96 10.01
C ALA A 123 -2.61 36.14 10.79
N SER A 124 -1.47 36.70 10.33
CA SER A 124 -0.81 37.84 11.00
C SER A 124 -1.07 39.20 10.34
N GLU A 125 -1.94 39.28 9.32
CA GLU A 125 -2.29 40.54 8.64
C GLU A 125 -3.81 40.80 8.63
N LYS A 126 -4.45 40.75 9.81
CA LYS A 126 -5.72 41.45 10.05
C LYS A 126 -5.83 42.00 11.46
#